data_AF-A0A7L5Y956-F1
#
_entry.id   AF-A0A7L5Y956-F1
#
_cell.length_a   1.000
_cell.length_b   1.000
_cell.length_c   1.000
_cell.angle_alpha   90.00
_cell.angle_beta   90.00
_cell.angle_gamma   90.00
#
_symmetry.space_group_name_H-M   'P 1'
#
loop_
_entity.id
_entity.type
_entity.pdbx_description
1 polymer ?
#
loop_
_entity_poly.entity_id
_entity_poly.type
_entity_poly.pdbx_seq_one_letter_code
_entity_poly.pdbx_strand_id
1 'polypeptide(L)'
;MHWPSLLVGLAIMIGGSIYPLMFARMQDGNARADHGLAMLLFWAMSAGIVRGVGFIPRARLWRWLFSGTACALALALAALLRFGF
;
A
#
# COMPACT_ATOMS: atom_id res chain seq x y z
N MET A 1 11.15 -14.32 -7.15
CA MET A 1 9.95 -13.45 -7.27
C MET A 1 9.08 -13.63 -6.05
N HIS A 2 8.48 -12.54 -5.54
CA HIS A 2 7.58 -12.58 -4.38
C HIS A 2 6.13 -12.38 -4.85
N TRP A 3 5.52 -13.44 -5.37
CA TRP A 3 4.16 -13.43 -5.91
C TRP A 3 3.10 -12.79 -4.99
N PRO A 4 3.09 -13.04 -3.67
CA PRO A 4 2.10 -12.41 -2.79
C PRO A 4 2.21 -10.88 -2.77
N SER A 5 3.43 -10.33 -2.68
CA SER A 5 3.66 -8.89 -2.69
C SER A 5 3.30 -8.27 -4.04
N LEU A 6 3.57 -8.98 -5.15
CA LEU A 6 3.19 -8.53 -6.48
C LEU A 6 1.68 -8.41 -6.63
N LEU A 7 0.94 -9.44 -6.18
CA LEU A 7 -0.52 -9.47 -6.22
C LEU A 7 -1.12 -8.32 -5.40
N VAL A 8 -0.58 -8.03 -4.22
CA VAL A 8 -1.00 -6.88 -3.41
C VAL A 8 -0.77 -5.57 -4.17
N GLY A 9 0.41 -5.39 -4.76
CA GLY A 9 0.73 -4.18 -5.52
C GLY A 9 -0.21 -3.97 -6.72
N LEU A 10 -0.47 -5.03 -7.48
CA LEU A 10 -1.40 -5.02 -8.61
C LEU A 10 -2.85 -4.77 -8.16
N ALA A 11 -3.27 -5.39 -7.07
CA ALA A 11 -4.62 -5.21 -6.53
C ALA A 11 -4.86 -3.76 -6.09
N ILE A 12 -3.90 -3.13 -5.41
CA ILE A 12 -4.00 -1.72 -5.01
C ILE A 12 -3.99 -0.81 -6.25
N MET A 13 -3.14 -1.08 -7.23
CA MET A 13 -3.05 -0.30 -8.47
C MET A 13 -4.37 -0.32 -9.24
N ILE A 14 -4.91 -1.52 -9.49
CA ILE A 14 -6.15 -1.71 -10.25
C ILE A 14 -7.34 -1.18 -9.43
N GLY A 15 -7.42 -1.57 -8.16
CA GLY A 15 -8.50 -1.15 -7.26
C GLY A 15 -8.57 0.36 -7.10
N GLY A 16 -7.44 1.02 -6.88
CA GLY A 16 -7.36 2.48 -6.73
C GLY A 16 -7.67 3.25 -8.01
N SER A 17 -7.42 2.65 -9.18
CA SER A 17 -7.76 3.22 -10.48
C SER A 17 -9.27 3.12 -10.77
N ILE A 18 -9.89 1.99 -10.40
CA ILE A 18 -11.33 1.75 -10.61
C ILE A 18 -12.17 2.49 -9.56
N TYR A 19 -11.70 2.55 -8.31
CA TYR A 19 -12.44 3.09 -7.18
C TYR A 19 -11.55 4.05 -6.36
N PRO A 20 -11.34 5.30 -6.78
CA PRO A 20 -10.45 6.22 -6.05
C PRO A 20 -10.89 6.51 -4.60
N LEU A 21 -12.17 6.27 -4.27
CA LEU A 21 -12.72 6.42 -2.92
C LEU A 21 -12.12 5.44 -1.89
N MET A 22 -11.39 4.38 -2.28
CA MET A 22 -10.64 3.57 -1.30
C MET A 22 -9.50 4.34 -0.61
N PHE A 23 -9.05 5.46 -1.16
CA PHE A 23 -8.08 6.37 -0.52
C PHE A 23 -8.75 7.46 0.34
N ALA A 24 -10.09 7.45 0.43
CA ALA A 24 -10.85 8.41 1.20
C ALA A 24 -11.43 7.76 2.47
N ARG A 25 -11.66 8.59 3.48
CA ARG A 25 -12.41 8.26 4.70
C ARG A 25 -13.76 8.96 4.65
N MET A 26 -14.80 8.26 5.09
CA MET A 26 -16.14 8.84 5.26
C MET A 26 -16.18 9.58 6.59
N GLN A 27 -16.47 10.88 6.57
CA GLN A 27 -16.61 11.70 7.76
C GLN A 27 -17.83 12.62 7.60
N ASP A 28 -18.77 12.54 8.55
CA ASP A 28 -19.99 13.35 8.58
C ASP A 28 -20.82 13.32 7.29
N GLY A 29 -20.95 12.14 6.66
CA GLY A 29 -21.72 12.00 5.43
C GLY A 29 -20.97 12.36 4.14
N ASN A 30 -19.70 12.76 4.22
CA ASN A 30 -18.91 13.15 3.05
C ASN A 30 -17.58 12.40 2.96
N ALA A 31 -17.15 12.06 1.74
CA ALA A 31 -15.85 11.45 1.50
C ALA A 31 -14.75 12.52 1.51
N ARG A 32 -13.79 12.41 2.43
CA ARG A 32 -12.60 13.27 2.48
C ARG A 32 -11.35 12.46 2.18
N ALA A 33 -10.40 13.08 1.50
CA ALA A 33 -9.10 12.46 1.25
C ALA A 33 -8.41 12.17 2.59
N ASP A 34 -8.04 10.91 2.81
CA ASP A 34 -7.27 10.49 3.97
C ASP A 34 -5.82 10.28 3.50
N HIS A 35 -4.99 11.30 3.68
CA HIS A 35 -3.60 11.27 3.22
C HIS A 35 -2.78 10.17 3.92
N GLY A 36 -3.09 9.84 5.18
CA GLY A 36 -2.41 8.77 5.91
C GLY A 36 -2.72 7.41 5.31
N LEU A 37 -4.00 7.12 5.08
CA LEU A 37 -4.45 5.91 4.40
C LEU A 37 -3.87 5.81 2.98
N ALA A 38 -3.93 6.90 2.22
CA ALA A 38 -3.40 6.96 0.86
C ALA A 38 -1.89 6.68 0.84
N MET A 39 -1.10 7.31 1.72
CA MET A 39 0.34 7.08 1.82
C MET A 39 0.68 5.62 2.15
N LEU A 40 -0.03 5.00 3.08
CA LEU A 40 0.21 3.60 3.44
C LEU A 40 -0.14 2.65 2.28
N LEU A 41 -1.26 2.88 1.59
CA LEU A 41 -1.63 2.07 0.44
C LEU A 41 -0.66 2.24 -0.74
N PHE A 42 -0.22 3.47 -1.03
CA PHE A 42 0.79 3.70 -2.08
C PHE A 42 2.17 3.17 -1.71
N TRP A 43 2.52 3.18 -0.43
CA TRP A 43 3.73 2.54 0.05
C TRP A 43 3.65 1.01 -0.11
N ALA A 44 2.54 0.40 0.29
CA ALA A 44 2.28 -1.03 0.07
C ALA A 44 2.32 -1.39 -1.42
N MET A 45 1.71 -0.57 -2.29
CA MET A 45 1.77 -0.74 -3.74
C MET A 45 3.20 -0.71 -4.27
N SER A 46 3.97 0.30 -3.89
CA SER A 46 5.35 0.49 -4.35
C SER A 46 6.25 -0.65 -3.87
N ALA A 47 6.20 -0.99 -2.58
CA ALA A 47 6.96 -2.10 -2.02
C ALA A 47 6.53 -3.45 -2.64
N GLY A 48 5.24 -3.62 -2.89
CA GLY A 48 4.65 -4.79 -3.53
C GLY A 48 5.17 -5.04 -4.94
N ILE A 49 5.16 -4.00 -5.79
CA ILE A 49 5.64 -4.08 -7.17
C ILE A 49 7.16 -4.29 -7.20
N VAL A 50 7.92 -3.46 -6.46
CA VAL A 50 9.40 -3.50 -6.45
C VAL A 50 9.89 -4.88 -5.98
N ARG A 51 9.39 -5.38 -4.85
CA ARG A 51 9.78 -6.71 -4.36
C ARG A 51 9.18 -7.83 -5.19
N GLY A 52 7.96 -7.64 -5.69
CA GLY A 52 7.17 -8.63 -6.42
C GLY A 52 7.89 -9.13 -7.67
N VAL A 53 8.43 -8.21 -8.47
CA VAL A 53 9.21 -8.54 -9.68
C VAL A 53 10.58 -9.17 -9.38
N GLY A 54 11.00 -9.17 -8.11
CA GLY A 54 12.29 -9.71 -7.67
C GLY A 54 13.42 -8.69 -7.57
N PHE A 55 13.14 -7.40 -7.75
CA PHE A 55 14.13 -6.35 -7.58
C PHE A 55 14.52 -6.18 -6.10
N ILE A 56 15.82 -6.04 -5.84
CA ILE A 56 16.37 -5.78 -4.52
C ILE A 56 17.18 -4.47 -4.59
N PRO A 57 16.73 -3.38 -3.93
CA PRO A 57 17.46 -2.13 -3.93
C PRO A 57 18.86 -2.26 -3.33
N ARG A 58 19.87 -1.63 -3.95
CA ARG A 58 21.27 -1.65 -3.48
C ARG A 58 21.46 -0.87 -2.17
N ALA A 59 20.84 0.30 -2.05
CA ALA A 59 20.97 1.13 -0.86
C ALA A 59 20.14 0.57 0.31
N ARG A 60 20.75 0.54 1.50
CA ARG A 60 20.21 -0.15 2.68
C ARG A 60 18.83 0.38 3.10
N LEU A 61 18.63 1.70 3.07
CA LEU A 61 17.35 2.33 3.42
C LEU A 61 16.21 1.86 2.50
N TRP A 62 16.43 1.92 1.19
CA TRP A 62 15.45 1.48 0.18
C TRP A 62 15.18 -0.01 0.25
N ARG A 63 16.19 -0.82 0.60
CA ARG A 63 16.02 -2.26 0.77
C ARG A 63 15.05 -2.59 1.91
N TRP A 64 15.03 -1.78 2.97
CA TRP A 64 14.07 -1.91 4.06
C TRP A 64 12.69 -1.41 3.63
N LEU A 65 12.60 -0.19 3.05
CA LEU A 65 11.34 0.44 2.64
C LEU A 65 10.59 -0.33 1.54
N PHE A 66 11.29 -1.01 0.63
CA PHE A 66 10.68 -1.78 -0.47
C PHE A 66 10.86 -3.29 -0.32
N SER A 67 10.80 -3.77 0.92
CA SER A 67 10.82 -5.19 1.24
C SER A 67 9.42 -5.80 1.25
N GLY A 68 9.33 -7.13 1.19
CA GLY A 68 8.05 -7.82 1.33
C GLY A 68 7.41 -7.61 2.71
N THR A 69 8.24 -7.47 3.74
CA THR A 69 7.77 -7.12 5.10
C THR A 69 7.26 -5.69 5.17
N ALA A 70 7.91 -4.72 4.51
CA ALA A 70 7.38 -3.36 4.42
C ALA A 70 6.03 -3.31 3.71
N CYS A 71 5.84 -4.09 2.64
CA CYS A 71 4.53 -4.24 1.98
C CYS A 71 3.46 -4.75 2.97
N ALA A 72 3.76 -5.79 3.74
CA ALA A 72 2.83 -6.34 4.73
C ALA A 72 2.55 -5.37 5.88
N LEU A 73 3.58 -4.67 6.39
CA LEU A 73 3.45 -3.67 7.44
C LEU A 73 2.60 -2.49 6.98
N ALA A 74 2.86 -1.95 5.78
CA ALA A 74 2.07 -0.86 5.22
C ALA A 74 0.61 -1.24 5.03
N LEU A 75 0.34 -2.47 4.56
CA LEU A 75 -1.03 -2.98 4.40
C LEU A 75 -1.72 -3.19 5.76
N ALA A 76 -1.01 -3.72 6.76
CA ALA A 76 -1.53 -3.90 8.11
C ALA A 76 -1.86 -2.55 8.77
N LEU A 77 -0.96 -1.56 8.65
CA LEU A 77 -1.20 -0.20 9.14
C LEU A 77 -2.37 0.46 8.41
N ALA A 78 -2.49 0.27 7.09
CA ALA A 78 -3.63 0.78 6.33
C ALA A 78 -4.96 0.17 6.81
N ALA A 79 -4.97 -1.15 7.08
CA ALA A 79 -6.13 -1.83 7.65
C ALA A 79 -6.45 -1.32 9.05
N LEU A 80 -5.44 -1.13 9.91
CA LEU A 80 -5.64 -0.55 11.24
C LEU A 80 -6.20 0.87 11.17
N LEU A 81 -5.72 1.72 10.25
CA LEU A 81 -6.31 3.06 10.08
C LEU A 81 -7.74 2.99 9.54
N ARG A 82 -8.03 2.04 8.64
CA ARG A 82 -9.35 1.89 8.01
C ARG A 82 -10.41 1.38 8.99
N PHE A 83 -10.03 0.48 9.91
CA PHE A 83 -10.97 -0.24 10.77
C PHE A 83 -10.81 0.04 12.27
N GLY A 84 -9.69 0.62 12.70
CA GLY A 84 -9.36 0.78 14.12
C GLY A 84 -9.89 2.07 14.77
N PHE A 85 -10.51 2.97 14.00
CA PHE A 85 -11.04 4.26 14.47
C PHE A 85 -12.24 4.70 13.63
#